data_AF-A0A1W9WBV2-F1
#
_entry.id   AF-A0A1W9WBV2-F1
#
_cell.length_a   1.000
_cell.length_b   1.000
_cell.length_c   1.000
_cell.angle_alpha   90.00
_cell.angle_beta   90.00
_cell.angle_gamma   90.00
#
_symmetry.space_group_name_H-M   'P 1'
#
loop_
_entity.id
_entity.type
_entity.pdbx_description
1 polymer ?
#
loop_
_entity_poly.entity_id
_entity_poly.type
_entity_poly.pdbx_seq_one_letter_code
_entity_poly.pdbx_strand_id
1 'polypeptide(L)'
;MTRYGLVNHVSNLLWGLPNYVLPLITVNLISPEATGYFFVSWTVVNFILIIPRTVTTSLFAEGSRQQGALWKTTRQALILIFGLSLPLLVGLWYFGTVLLGLFGKGYADETLLRILLLSFVPFSINSIYFIILRIQSSFIGIICFAGTVAISVLVGAGENAEMFVILILLR
;
A
#
# COMPACT_ATOMS: atom_id res chain seq x y z
N MET A 1 26.56 -12.09 4.26
CA MET A 1 25.89 -10.90 3.66
C MET A 1 24.93 -11.27 2.52
N THR A 2 25.27 -12.20 1.63
CA THR A 2 24.44 -12.60 0.47
C THR A 2 23.05 -13.15 0.83
N ARG A 3 22.94 -14.01 1.87
CA ARG A 3 21.65 -14.55 2.33
C ARG A 3 20.68 -13.48 2.84
N TYR A 4 21.17 -12.49 3.58
CA TYR A 4 20.36 -11.36 4.07
C TYR A 4 19.86 -10.50 2.91
N GLY A 5 20.76 -10.15 1.98
CA GLY A 5 20.41 -9.38 0.79
C GLY A 5 19.35 -10.09 -0.06
N LEU A 6 19.50 -11.40 -0.28
CA LEU A 6 18.55 -12.19 -1.04
C LEU A 6 17.17 -12.25 -0.38
N VAL A 7 17.08 -12.57 0.91
CA VAL A 7 15.80 -12.64 1.64
C VAL A 7 15.12 -11.27 1.65
N ASN A 8 15.87 -10.20 1.90
CA ASN A 8 15.33 -8.85 1.89
C ASN A 8 14.84 -8.45 0.49
N HIS A 9 15.56 -8.83 -0.57
CA HIS A 9 15.17 -8.52 -1.94
C HIS A 9 13.91 -9.28 -2.37
N VAL A 10 13.84 -10.59 -2.10
CA VAL A 10 12.65 -11.41 -2.34
C VAL A 10 11.45 -10.87 -1.56
N SER A 11 11.65 -10.48 -0.30
CA SER A 11 10.58 -9.91 0.53
C SER A 11 10.07 -8.58 -0.02
N ASN A 12 10.95 -7.72 -0.54
CA ASN A 12 10.55 -6.47 -1.19
C ASN A 12 9.77 -6.72 -2.48
N LEU A 13 10.16 -7.73 -3.26
CA LEU A 13 9.41 -8.13 -4.44
C LEU A 13 8.02 -8.61 -4.04
N LEU A 14 7.92 -9.55 -3.08
CA LEU A 14 6.65 -10.07 -2.58
C LEU A 14 5.74 -8.98 -2.02
N TRP A 15 6.30 -8.03 -1.26
CA TRP A 15 5.59 -6.86 -0.75
C TRP A 15 5.12 -5.91 -1.86
N GLY A 16 5.92 -5.77 -2.93
CA GLY A 16 5.63 -4.90 -4.07
C GLY A 16 4.70 -5.52 -5.12
N LEU A 17 4.63 -6.85 -5.19
CA LEU A 17 3.83 -7.62 -6.14
C LEU A 17 2.41 -7.09 -6.33
N PRO A 18 1.63 -6.77 -5.28
CA PRO A 18 0.31 -6.18 -5.45
C PRO A 18 0.31 -5.01 -6.43
N ASN A 19 1.20 -4.03 -6.25
CA ASN A 19 1.21 -2.82 -7.10
C ASN A 19 1.44 -3.11 -8.59
N TYR A 20 2.14 -4.19 -8.93
CA TYR A 20 2.45 -4.54 -10.32
C TYR A 20 1.40 -5.46 -10.94
N VAL A 21 0.88 -6.39 -10.14
CA VAL A 21 -0.08 -7.40 -10.60
C VAL A 21 -1.48 -6.79 -10.70
N LEU A 22 -1.83 -5.85 -9.82
CA LEU A 22 -3.15 -5.22 -9.75
C LEU A 22 -3.63 -4.66 -11.10
N PRO A 23 -2.87 -3.78 -11.79
CA PRO A 23 -3.33 -3.21 -13.06
C PRO A 23 -3.47 -4.27 -14.16
N LEU A 24 -2.57 -5.26 -14.20
CA LEU A 24 -2.59 -6.32 -15.21
C LEU A 24 -3.83 -7.21 -15.09
N ILE A 25 -4.26 -7.49 -13.86
CA ILE A 25 -5.44 -8.32 -13.60
C ILE A 25 -6.71 -7.58 -13.98
N THR A 26 -6.82 -6.29 -13.67
CA THR A 26 -7.97 -5.48 -14.09
C THR A 26 -8.10 -5.42 -15.62
N VAL A 27 -6.98 -5.27 -16.36
CA VAL A 27 -6.94 -5.26 -17.83
C VAL A 27 -7.51 -6.56 -18.42
N ASN A 28 -7.10 -7.70 -17.87
CA ASN A 28 -7.35 -9.00 -18.51
C ASN A 28 -8.67 -9.66 -18.07
N LEU A 29 -9.20 -9.33 -16.89
CA LEU A 29 -10.35 -10.06 -16.32
C LEU A 29 -11.68 -9.29 -16.28
N ILE A 30 -11.69 -7.96 -16.38
CA ILE A 30 -12.91 -7.16 -16.19
C ILE A 30 -13.37 -6.55 -17.53
N SER A 31 -12.73 -5.47 -17.95
CA SER A 31 -12.92 -4.82 -19.27
C SER A 31 -11.91 -3.67 -19.42
N PRO A 32 -11.60 -3.23 -20.65
CA PRO A 32 -10.74 -2.06 -20.88
C PRO A 32 -11.28 -0.78 -20.23
N GLU A 33 -12.61 -0.60 -20.20
CA GLU A 33 -13.24 0.59 -19.63
C GLU A 33 -13.12 0.62 -18.10
N ALA A 34 -13.46 -0.49 -17.43
CA ALA A 34 -13.32 -0.62 -15.97
C ALA A 34 -11.87 -0.48 -15.50
N THR A 35 -10.93 -0.97 -16.32
CA THR A 35 -9.50 -0.80 -16.09
C THR A 35 -9.09 0.67 -16.08
N GLY A 36 -9.61 1.46 -17.01
CA GLY A 36 -9.36 2.90 -17.05
C GLY A 36 -9.79 3.57 -15.74
N TYR A 37 -11.02 3.31 -15.29
CA TYR A 37 -11.56 3.87 -14.04
C TYR A 37 -10.74 3.45 -12.82
N PHE A 38 -10.35 2.18 -12.75
CA PHE A 38 -9.47 1.67 -11.70
C PHE A 38 -8.10 2.34 -11.73
N PHE A 39 -7.44 2.40 -12.88
CA PHE A 39 -6.10 2.95 -13.01
C PHE A 39 -6.03 4.42 -12.60
N VAL A 40 -7.03 5.22 -12.97
CA VAL A 40 -7.11 6.63 -12.57
C VAL A 40 -7.28 6.75 -11.05
N SER A 41 -8.24 6.05 -10.46
CA SER A 41 -8.46 6.06 -9.00
C SER A 41 -7.25 5.54 -8.22
N TRP A 42 -6.62 4.46 -8.72
CA TRP A 42 -5.41 3.87 -8.16
C TRP A 42 -4.22 4.83 -8.21
N THR A 43 -4.05 5.56 -9.31
CA THR A 43 -3.00 6.57 -9.47
C THR A 43 -3.16 7.67 -8.42
N VAL A 44 -4.39 8.18 -8.24
CA VAL A 44 -4.70 9.21 -7.24
C VAL A 44 -4.37 8.72 -5.83
N VAL A 45 -4.79 7.51 -5.45
CA VAL A 45 -4.48 6.95 -4.13
C VAL A 45 -2.97 6.69 -3.95
N ASN A 46 -2.24 6.33 -4.99
CA ASN A 46 -0.79 6.12 -4.85
C ASN A 46 -0.04 7.36 -4.39
N PHE A 47 -0.51 8.57 -4.70
CA PHE A 47 0.10 9.81 -4.19
C PHE A 47 0.10 9.85 -2.66
N ILE A 48 -0.98 9.42 -2.01
CA ILE A 48 -1.04 9.43 -0.55
C ILE A 48 -0.22 8.29 0.07
N LEU A 49 -0.12 7.16 -0.63
CA LEU A 49 0.68 6.01 -0.19
C LEU A 49 2.20 6.26 -0.29
N ILE A 50 2.65 7.34 -0.93
CA ILE A 50 4.06 7.75 -0.93
C ILE A 50 4.54 8.06 0.50
N ILE A 51 3.70 8.70 1.31
CA ILE A 51 4.05 9.12 2.67
C ILE A 51 4.46 7.92 3.54
N PRO A 52 3.62 6.88 3.75
CA PRO A 52 4.02 5.71 4.50
C PRO A 52 5.25 5.00 3.91
N ARG A 53 5.38 4.90 2.58
CA ARG A 53 6.57 4.26 1.95
C ARG A 53 7.87 5.01 2.26
N THR A 54 7.86 6.33 2.20
CA THR A 54 9.05 7.16 2.47
C THR A 54 9.39 7.20 3.95
N VAL A 55 8.39 7.35 4.82
CA VAL A 55 8.60 7.38 6.27
C VAL A 55 9.11 6.03 6.79
N THR A 56 8.55 4.92 6.29
CA THR A 56 9.00 3.58 6.68
C THR A 56 10.42 3.25 6.20
N THR A 57 10.84 3.80 5.05
CA THR A 57 12.23 3.71 4.60
C THR A 57 13.19 4.40 5.58
N SER A 58 12.81 5.58 6.08
CA SER A 58 13.60 6.30 7.09
C SER A 58 13.61 5.56 8.43
N LEU A 59 12.46 5.05 8.87
CA LEU A 59 12.34 4.19 10.06
C LEU A 59 13.25 2.97 9.98
N PHE A 60 13.34 2.32 8.81
CA PHE A 60 14.22 1.17 8.61
C PHE A 60 15.69 1.54 8.82
N ALA A 61 16.14 2.67 8.24
CA ALA A 61 17.52 3.13 8.36
C ALA A 61 17.89 3.51 9.81
N GLU A 62 17.02 4.23 10.50
CA GLU A 62 17.25 4.67 11.88
C GLU A 62 17.13 3.50 12.87
N GLY A 63 16.06 2.70 12.76
CA GLY A 63 15.80 1.57 13.64
C GLY A 63 16.84 0.45 13.51
N SER A 64 17.43 0.27 12.33
CA SER A 64 18.54 -0.70 12.14
C SER A 64 19.83 -0.27 12.86
N ARG A 65 20.04 1.04 13.10
CA ARG A 65 21.21 1.56 13.83
C ARG A 65 21.01 1.56 15.34
N GLN A 66 19.79 1.85 15.81
CA GLN A 66 19.48 2.05 17.23
C GLN A 66 18.25 1.25 17.66
N GLN A 67 18.38 -0.08 17.72
CA GLN A 67 17.27 -0.97 18.08
C GLN A 67 16.66 -0.66 19.47
N GLY A 68 17.45 -0.16 20.41
CA GLY A 68 16.99 0.22 21.76
C GLY A 68 15.99 1.38 21.80
N ALA A 69 15.87 2.16 20.71
CA ALA A 69 14.91 3.26 20.58
C ALA A 69 13.73 2.94 19.63
N LEU A 70 13.60 1.69 19.17
CA LEU A 70 12.65 1.29 18.11
C LEU A 70 11.21 1.75 18.38
N TRP A 71 10.72 1.62 19.62
CA TRP A 71 9.39 2.08 19.99
C TRP A 71 9.20 3.59 19.78
N LYS A 72 10.19 4.39 20.18
CA LYS A 72 10.16 5.85 20.04
C LYS A 72 10.16 6.26 18.57
N THR A 73 11.05 5.70 17.75
CA THR A 73 11.13 6.01 16.32
C THR A 73 9.88 5.52 15.58
N THR A 74 9.31 4.38 15.98
CA THR A 74 8.04 3.87 15.42
C THR A 74 6.87 4.80 15.71
N ARG A 75 6.76 5.29 16.94
CA ARG A 75 5.72 6.26 17.32
C ARG A 75 5.86 7.57 16.54
N GLN A 76 7.09 8.04 16.33
CA GLN A 76 7.35 9.22 15.50
C GLN A 76 6.95 8.98 14.04
N ALA A 77 7.28 7.81 13.49
CA ALA A 77 6.86 7.42 12.14
C ALA A 77 5.34 7.40 11.99
N LEU A 78 4.61 6.85 12.96
CA LEU A 78 3.14 6.88 12.99
C LEU A 78 2.60 8.31 12.98
N ILE A 79 3.11 9.18 13.86
CA ILE A 79 2.69 10.58 13.95
C ILE A 79 2.94 11.30 12.61
N LEU A 80 4.09 11.07 11.97
CA LEU A 80 4.40 11.67 10.67
C LEU A 80 3.49 11.15 9.56
N ILE A 81 3.27 9.83 9.51
CA ILE A 81 2.42 9.22 8.48
C ILE A 81 0.99 9.75 8.58
N PHE A 82 0.38 9.67 9.76
CA PHE A 82 -1.00 10.14 9.92
C PHE A 82 -1.09 11.67 9.89
N GLY A 83 -0.13 12.38 10.48
CA GLY A 83 -0.12 13.84 10.50
C GLY A 83 -0.02 14.46 9.11
N LEU A 84 0.78 13.88 8.21
CA LEU A 84 0.90 14.36 6.83
C LEU A 84 -0.23 13.84 5.93
N SER A 85 -0.66 12.59 6.11
CA SER A 85 -1.65 11.99 5.22
C SER A 85 -3.09 12.37 5.55
N LEU A 86 -3.46 12.62 6.82
CA LEU A 86 -4.86 12.94 7.16
C LEU A 86 -5.39 14.19 6.43
N PRO A 87 -4.64 15.33 6.34
CA PRO A 87 -5.08 16.47 5.56
C PRO A 87 -5.29 16.14 4.07
N LEU A 88 -4.39 15.33 3.50
CA LEU A 88 -4.50 14.89 2.11
C LEU A 88 -5.69 13.94 1.91
N LEU A 89 -5.92 13.00 2.82
CA LEU A 89 -7.07 12.09 2.81
C LEU A 89 -8.37 12.89 2.81
N VAL A 90 -8.49 13.86 3.72
CA VAL A 90 -9.66 14.73 3.82
C VAL A 90 -9.85 15.51 2.52
N GLY A 91 -8.77 16.09 1.97
CA GLY A 91 -8.82 16.78 0.68
C GLY A 91 -9.31 15.87 -0.45
N LEU A 92 -8.74 14.68 -0.60
CA LEU A 92 -9.14 13.74 -1.65
C LEU A 92 -10.56 13.21 -1.45
N TRP A 93 -11.03 13.09 -0.22
CA TRP A 93 -12.39 12.65 0.09
C TRP A 93 -13.46 13.65 -0.36
N TYR A 94 -13.21 14.94 -0.16
CA TYR A 94 -14.16 16.01 -0.50
C TYR A 94 -13.99 16.56 -1.92
N PHE A 95 -12.78 16.50 -2.47
CA PHE A 95 -12.45 17.03 -3.81
C PHE A 95 -12.18 15.92 -4.84
N GLY A 96 -12.53 14.68 -4.53
CA GLY A 96 -12.29 13.49 -5.37
C GLY A 96 -12.89 13.62 -6.77
N THR A 97 -14.19 13.91 -6.88
CA THR A 97 -14.88 14.13 -8.17
C THR A 97 -14.19 15.19 -9.04
N VAL A 98 -13.76 16.31 -8.46
CA VAL A 98 -13.08 17.39 -9.21
C VAL A 98 -11.74 16.90 -9.73
N LEU A 99 -10.96 16.24 -8.87
CA LEU A 99 -9.63 15.74 -9.22
C LEU A 99 -9.71 14.64 -10.28
N LEU A 100 -10.63 13.70 -10.14
CA LEU A 100 -10.87 12.64 -11.13
C LEU A 100 -11.40 13.23 -12.45
N GLY A 101 -12.23 14.27 -12.38
CA GLY A 101 -12.75 14.98 -13.56
C GLY A 101 -11.66 15.61 -14.44
N LEU A 102 -10.45 15.87 -13.90
CA LEU A 102 -9.30 16.33 -14.69
C LEU A 102 -8.82 15.28 -15.71
N PHE A 103 -9.07 13.99 -15.43
CA PHE A 103 -8.76 12.90 -16.35
C PHE A 103 -9.88 12.68 -17.40
N GLY A 104 -11.02 13.37 -17.24
CA GLY A 104 -12.17 13.31 -18.13
C GLY A 104 -13.48 13.14 -17.37
N LYS A 105 -14.59 13.62 -17.94
CA LYS A 105 -15.91 13.59 -17.27
C LYS A 105 -16.39 12.17 -16.91
N GLY A 106 -16.01 11.16 -17.70
CA GLY A 106 -16.34 9.76 -17.42
C GLY A 106 -15.67 9.21 -16.15
N TYR A 107 -14.56 9.80 -15.71
CA TYR A 107 -13.81 9.35 -14.53
C TYR A 107 -14.29 9.96 -13.21
N ALA A 108 -15.23 10.91 -13.24
CA ALA A 108 -15.62 11.72 -12.09
C ALA A 108 -16.34 10.92 -10.97
N ASP A 109 -16.67 9.65 -11.19
CA ASP A 109 -17.16 8.76 -10.16
C ASP A 109 -16.07 8.45 -9.11
N GLU A 110 -16.27 8.99 -7.92
CA GLU A 110 -15.33 8.85 -6.80
C GLU A 110 -15.62 7.65 -5.89
N THR A 111 -16.61 6.82 -6.21
CA THR A 111 -16.98 5.65 -5.39
C THR A 111 -15.78 4.74 -5.19
N LEU A 112 -15.10 4.37 -6.28
CA LEU A 112 -13.90 3.54 -6.24
C LEU A 112 -12.74 4.24 -5.52
N LEU A 113 -12.54 5.55 -5.76
CA LEU A 113 -11.52 6.34 -5.08
C LEU A 113 -11.74 6.31 -3.56
N ARG A 114 -12.97 6.54 -3.07
CA ARG A 114 -13.29 6.54 -1.64
C ARG A 114 -13.00 5.18 -1.00
N ILE A 115 -13.36 4.08 -1.66
CA ILE A 115 -13.04 2.73 -1.19
C ILE A 115 -11.51 2.56 -1.09
N LEU A 116 -10.76 2.98 -2.11
CA LEU A 116 -9.30 2.90 -2.09
C LEU A 116 -8.68 3.81 -1.01
N LEU A 117 -9.23 5.00 -0.74
CA LEU A 117 -8.75 5.88 0.32
C LEU A 117 -8.86 5.24 1.70
N LEU A 118 -9.89 4.41 1.95
CA LEU A 118 -10.02 3.66 3.19
C LEU A 118 -8.87 2.67 3.41
N SER A 119 -8.21 2.21 2.34
CA SER A 119 -7.06 1.30 2.41
C SER A 119 -5.78 1.96 2.93
N PHE A 120 -5.76 3.29 3.02
CA PHE A 120 -4.61 4.02 3.55
C PHE A 120 -4.23 3.58 4.98
N VAL A 121 -5.22 3.44 5.85
CA VAL A 121 -5.02 3.10 7.27
C VAL A 121 -4.40 1.71 7.45
N PRO A 122 -4.99 0.62 6.92
CA PRO A 122 -4.41 -0.72 7.02
C PRO A 122 -3.05 -0.77 6.32
N PHE A 123 -2.89 -0.19 5.13
CA PHE A 123 -1.61 -0.13 4.44
C PHE A 123 -0.51 0.52 5.29
N SER A 124 -0.83 1.64 5.95
CA SER A 124 0.12 2.37 6.79
C SER A 124 0.58 1.53 7.99
N ILE A 125 -0.36 0.87 8.68
CA ILE A 125 -0.07 -0.02 9.81
C ILE A 125 0.82 -1.18 9.36
N ASN A 126 0.44 -1.84 8.27
CA ASN A 126 1.16 -3.01 7.76
C ASN A 126 2.54 -2.65 7.21
N SER A 127 2.71 -1.48 6.61
CA SER A 127 4.02 -0.98 6.18
C SER A 127 5.00 -0.77 7.35
N ILE A 128 4.51 -0.28 8.49
CA ILE A 128 5.31 -0.11 9.71
C ILE A 128 5.64 -1.47 10.31
N TYR A 129 4.65 -2.36 10.42
CA TYR A 129 4.86 -3.71 10.95
C TYR A 129 5.89 -4.49 10.12
N PHE A 130 5.80 -4.40 8.79
CA PHE A 130 6.79 -4.98 7.88
C PHE A 130 8.21 -4.47 8.15
N ILE A 131 8.38 -3.16 8.37
CA ILE A 131 9.68 -2.59 8.71
C ILE A 131 10.17 -3.00 10.10
N ILE A 132 9.29 -3.11 11.10
CA ILE A 132 9.66 -3.61 12.43
C ILE A 132 10.22 -5.03 12.34
N LEU A 133 9.54 -5.93 11.59
CA LEU A 133 10.02 -7.29 11.35
C LEU A 133 11.39 -7.31 10.66
N ARG A 134 11.62 -6.38 9.71
CA ARG A 134 12.91 -6.21 9.03
C ARG A 134 14.01 -5.73 9.95
N ILE A 135 13.73 -4.77 10.83
CA ILE A 135 14.69 -4.26 11.81
C ILE A 135 15.08 -5.36 12.81
N GLN A 136 14.10 -6.13 13.28
CA GLN A 136 14.31 -7.25 14.21
C GLN A 136 14.95 -8.49 13.54
N SER A 137 15.23 -8.44 12.23
CA SER A 137 15.81 -9.55 11.47
C SER A 137 15.02 -10.87 11.56
N SER A 138 13.69 -10.79 11.71
CA SER A 138 12.82 -11.98 11.75
C SER A 138 12.55 -12.49 10.33
N PHE A 139 13.51 -13.19 9.74
CA PHE A 139 13.45 -13.64 8.33
C PHE A 139 12.20 -14.46 8.00
N ILE A 140 11.78 -15.35 8.92
CA ILE A 140 10.57 -16.15 8.75
C ILE A 140 9.33 -15.26 8.81
N GLY A 141 9.28 -14.32 9.75
CA GLY A 141 8.16 -13.37 9.87
C GLY A 141 7.98 -12.51 8.61
N ILE A 142 9.09 -12.03 8.04
CA ILE A 142 9.06 -11.20 6.83
C ILE A 142 8.56 -12.01 5.62
N ILE A 143 9.08 -13.23 5.42
CA ILE A 143 8.68 -14.09 4.30
C ILE A 143 7.22 -14.53 4.45
N CYS A 144 6.80 -14.95 5.65
CA CYS A 144 5.43 -15.35 5.91
C CYS A 144 4.48 -14.18 5.67
N PHE A 145 4.77 -13.00 6.23
CA PHE A 145 3.92 -11.82 6.08
C PHE A 145 3.83 -11.36 4.62
N ALA A 146 4.98 -11.22 3.93
CA ALA A 146 4.99 -10.85 2.52
C ALA A 146 4.36 -11.93 1.62
N GLY A 147 4.52 -13.21 1.97
CA GLY A 147 3.87 -14.33 1.31
C GLY A 147 2.35 -14.31 1.48
N THR A 148 1.84 -14.02 2.69
CA THR A 148 0.41 -13.88 2.95
C THR A 148 -0.20 -12.73 2.14
N VAL A 149 0.53 -11.62 2.01
CA VAL A 149 0.13 -10.50 1.14
C VAL A 149 0.12 -10.93 -0.33
N ALA A 150 1.19 -11.56 -0.82
CA ALA A 150 1.27 -12.01 -2.22
C ALA A 150 0.20 -13.04 -2.59
N ILE A 151 0.02 -14.08 -1.77
CA ILE A 151 -0.98 -15.13 -1.99
C ILE A 151 -2.38 -14.53 -2.04
N SER A 152 -2.66 -13.55 -1.19
CA SER A 152 -3.98 -12.95 -1.18
C SER A 152 -4.32 -12.09 -2.37
N VAL A 153 -3.31 -11.45 -2.98
CA VAL A 153 -3.52 -10.78 -4.25
C VAL A 153 -3.86 -11.81 -5.31
N LEU A 154 -3.21 -12.98 -5.30
CA LEU A 154 -3.51 -14.04 -6.27
C LEU A 154 -4.89 -14.68 -6.04
N VAL A 155 -5.33 -14.83 -4.78
CA VAL A 155 -6.67 -15.36 -4.46
C VAL A 155 -7.75 -14.33 -4.80
N GLY A 156 -7.59 -13.08 -4.36
CA GLY A 156 -8.56 -12.02 -4.65
C GLY A 156 -8.58 -11.63 -6.13
N ALA A 157 -7.53 -11.90 -6.90
CA ALA A 157 -7.58 -11.80 -8.34
C ALA A 157 -8.55 -12.80 -8.99
N GLY A 158 -8.76 -13.95 -8.35
CA GLY A 158 -9.71 -14.96 -8.81
C GLY A 158 -11.16 -14.68 -8.41
N GLU A 159 -11.39 -13.77 -7.45
CA GLU A 159 -12.72 -13.44 -6.91
C GLU A 159 -13.00 -11.95 -7.10
N ASN A 160 -14.03 -11.60 -7.89
CA ASN A 160 -14.62 -10.26 -8.11
C ASN A 160 -13.83 -9.02 -7.62
N ALA A 161 -13.64 -8.03 -8.52
CA ALA A 161 -12.90 -6.79 -8.28
C ALA A 161 -13.20 -6.04 -6.96
N GLU A 162 -14.43 -6.11 -6.45
CA GLU A 162 -14.81 -5.52 -5.16
C GLU A 162 -14.26 -6.31 -3.95
N MET A 163 -14.30 -7.63 -4.01
CA MET A 163 -13.75 -8.53 -2.99
C MET A 163 -12.22 -8.42 -2.93
N PHE A 164 -11.62 -8.15 -4.09
CA PHE A 164 -10.20 -7.87 -4.24
C PHE A 164 -9.77 -6.56 -3.55
N VAL A 165 -10.56 -5.49 -3.68
CA VAL A 165 -10.33 -4.23 -2.96
C VAL A 165 -10.55 -4.40 -1.46
N ILE A 166 -11.53 -5.19 -1.04
CA ILE A 166 -11.76 -5.56 0.38
C ILE A 166 -10.59 -6.37 0.95
N LEU A 167 -9.95 -7.24 0.15
CA LEU A 167 -8.75 -7.98 0.57
C LEU A 167 -7.52 -7.08 0.70
N ILE A 168 -7.42 -5.99 -0.07
CA ILE A 168 -6.42 -4.92 0.12
C ILE A 168 -6.75 -4.08 1.38
N LEU A 169 -8.03 -3.90 1.71
CA LEU A 169 -8.50 -3.14 2.88
C LEU A 169 -8.27 -3.84 4.23
N LEU A 170 -8.05 -5.16 4.25
CA LEU A 170 -7.90 -5.94 5.50
C LEU A 170 -6.43 -6.30 5.84
N ARG A 171 -5.44 -5.78 5.09
CA ARG A 171 -4.05 -6.25 5.10
C ARG A 171 -2.98 -5.18 5.07
#